data_AF-A0A059AQM8-F1
#
_entry.id   AF-A0A059AQM8-F1
#
_cell.length_a   1.000
_cell.length_b   1.000
_cell.length_c   1.000
_cell.angle_alpha   90.00
_cell.angle_beta   90.00
_cell.angle_gamma   90.00
#
_symmetry.space_group_name_H-M   'P 1'
#
loop_
_entity.id
_entity.type
_entity.pdbx_description
1 polymer ?
#
loop_
_entity_poly.entity_id
_entity_poly.type
_entity_poly.pdbx_seq_one_letter_code
_entity_poly.pdbx_strand_id
1 'polypeptide(L)'
;MHLHSLPSRSLIFAAEGHRHLHLHRTSLLLPAAAPAARRRLFLLLRTPPSPSAARSMAAAADNPATISADDEGKFGFQRPEMYKGTLANTVDPPYDRHVFLCFKGPESWTPKVEDADTEMLPKLLGSALKARKSDIPVKTRLTMCGGCSGIDCSDGDVLIFPEMIKYKGLTESGVDSFVEDVLVNGKPWASGVPETLTGSHIFVCAHGSRDRRCGVCGPPLMEKLNEEIESRQLKDQVFVSPCSHIGGHKYAGNLIVFSPDSEGTITGHWYGYVTPDDVPEILEQHIGQGKVIERLWRGQMGASAGEGQKADEQKLPNGTDHKESRKHEESIVEEKKEPASGCCQGVNGFSCCRDGNLDQSSTSEEEKQEKKFSFLVGKWEQSEVLTAAAIVGAVATVAVAYSFYRRSC
;
A
#
# COMPACT_ATOMS: atom_id res chain seq x y z
N MET A 1 -60.80 37.81 7.59
CA MET A 1 -60.65 36.41 8.05
C MET A 1 -61.28 35.49 7.02
N HIS A 2 -60.71 34.29 6.87
CA HIS A 2 -60.39 33.60 5.62
C HIS A 2 -61.51 33.12 4.66
N LEU A 3 -61.29 33.45 3.37
CA LEU A 3 -61.50 32.66 2.13
C LEU A 3 -60.77 31.28 2.19
N HIS A 4 -61.00 30.23 1.41
CA HIS A 4 -61.98 29.73 0.42
C HIS A 4 -61.57 28.26 0.12
N SER A 5 -62.34 27.56 -0.75
CA SER A 5 -61.91 26.45 -1.66
C SER A 5 -62.22 25.03 -1.16
N LEU A 6 -62.92 24.12 -1.86
CA LEU A 6 -63.44 23.98 -3.24
C LEU A 6 -64.45 22.78 -3.24
N PRO A 7 -65.28 22.60 -4.29
CA PRO A 7 -65.43 21.23 -4.81
C PRO A 7 -65.53 21.10 -6.34
N SER A 8 -65.09 19.93 -6.82
CA SER A 8 -65.62 19.12 -7.92
C SER A 8 -65.37 19.45 -9.42
N ARG A 9 -65.07 18.35 -10.14
CA ARG A 9 -65.59 17.86 -11.45
C ARG A 9 -64.70 17.87 -12.70
N SER A 10 -64.79 16.72 -13.38
CA SER A 10 -64.24 16.25 -14.66
C SER A 10 -64.69 16.98 -15.92
N LEU A 11 -63.90 16.84 -16.99
CA LEU A 11 -64.20 16.82 -18.45
C LEU A 11 -63.02 16.05 -19.11
N ILE A 12 -63.10 14.96 -19.91
CA ILE A 12 -63.77 14.60 -21.20
C ILE A 12 -63.06 15.15 -22.47
N PHE A 13 -62.51 14.19 -23.26
CA PHE A 13 -62.19 14.10 -24.72
C PHE A 13 -61.10 14.95 -25.39
N ALA A 14 -60.14 14.29 -26.08
CA ALA A 14 -60.15 14.11 -27.54
C ALA A 14 -58.95 13.25 -28.02
N ALA A 15 -59.18 12.43 -29.04
CA ALA A 15 -58.22 11.56 -29.70
C ALA A 15 -58.00 12.02 -31.15
N GLU A 16 -56.73 12.09 -31.58
CA GLU A 16 -56.21 12.10 -32.96
C GLU A 16 -54.68 12.08 -32.80
N GLY A 17 -53.89 11.12 -33.29
CA GLY A 17 -53.84 10.51 -34.61
C GLY A 17 -52.68 11.17 -35.37
N HIS A 18 -51.52 10.49 -35.52
CA HIS A 18 -50.57 10.59 -36.65
C HIS A 18 -49.32 9.72 -36.34
N ARG A 19 -49.17 8.55 -36.98
CA ARG A 19 -48.45 8.27 -38.25
C ARG A 19 -47.08 7.61 -38.00
N HIS A 20 -47.09 6.30 -38.14
CA HIS A 20 -45.96 5.40 -38.34
C HIS A 20 -45.26 5.76 -39.67
N LEU A 21 -43.95 5.96 -39.66
CA LEU A 21 -43.13 6.04 -40.87
C LEU A 21 -42.16 4.86 -40.89
N HIS A 22 -42.56 3.84 -41.65
CA HIS A 22 -41.70 2.81 -42.21
C HIS A 22 -40.70 3.45 -43.17
N LEU A 23 -39.39 3.21 -42.99
CA LEU A 23 -38.45 3.34 -44.09
C LEU A 23 -38.33 2.00 -44.80
N HIS A 24 -38.89 1.97 -46.01
CA HIS A 24 -38.79 0.86 -46.94
C HIS A 24 -37.44 0.86 -47.65
N ARG A 25 -36.87 -0.33 -47.66
CA ARG A 25 -35.80 -0.82 -48.53
C ARG A 25 -36.29 -0.81 -49.98
N THR A 26 -35.59 -0.14 -50.90
CA THR A 26 -35.74 -0.33 -52.34
C THR A 26 -34.39 -0.59 -53.00
N SER A 27 -34.35 -1.73 -53.67
CA SER A 27 -33.27 -2.27 -54.48
C SER A 27 -33.37 -1.70 -55.90
N LEU A 28 -32.24 -1.43 -56.55
CA LEU A 28 -32.12 -1.30 -58.00
C LEU A 28 -30.92 -2.12 -58.49
N LEU A 29 -31.16 -2.79 -59.62
CA LEU A 29 -30.49 -3.98 -60.15
C LEU A 29 -29.18 -3.71 -60.94
N LEU A 30 -28.26 -4.68 -60.83
CA LEU A 30 -27.32 -5.33 -61.79
C LEU A 30 -26.94 -4.67 -63.15
N PRO A 31 -25.73 -4.94 -63.74
CA PRO A 31 -25.30 -6.31 -64.09
C PRO A 31 -23.80 -6.67 -63.95
N ALA A 32 -23.55 -7.97 -64.13
CA ALA A 32 -22.30 -8.70 -64.04
C ALA A 32 -21.30 -8.42 -65.19
N ALA A 33 -19.99 -8.52 -64.88
CA ALA A 33 -18.98 -9.13 -65.76
C ALA A 33 -17.65 -9.33 -65.00
N ALA A 34 -17.13 -10.55 -65.01
CA ALA A 34 -15.76 -10.87 -64.59
C ALA A 34 -14.74 -10.38 -65.63
N PRO A 35 -13.47 -10.21 -65.22
CA PRO A 35 -12.47 -11.05 -65.88
C PRO A 35 -11.43 -11.65 -64.92
N ALA A 36 -11.00 -12.84 -65.31
CA ALA A 36 -9.90 -13.58 -64.74
C ALA A 36 -8.56 -12.84 -64.93
N ALA A 37 -7.82 -12.64 -63.84
CA ALA A 37 -6.42 -12.22 -63.89
C ALA A 37 -5.53 -13.34 -63.33
N ARG A 38 -4.73 -13.90 -64.23
CA ARG A 38 -3.71 -14.94 -64.02
C ARG A 38 -2.74 -14.57 -62.89
N ARG A 39 -2.66 -15.41 -61.87
CA ARG A 39 -1.48 -15.51 -61.00
C ARG A 39 -0.30 -16.01 -61.85
N ARG A 40 0.67 -15.14 -62.14
CA ARG A 40 2.00 -15.55 -62.61
C ARG A 40 2.86 -15.91 -61.39
N LEU A 41 3.21 -17.18 -61.33
CA LEU A 41 4.21 -17.75 -60.45
C LEU A 41 5.59 -17.26 -60.92
N PHE A 42 6.26 -16.40 -60.15
CA PHE A 42 7.69 -16.15 -60.30
C PHE A 42 8.44 -17.02 -59.30
N LEU A 43 9.00 -18.13 -59.78
CA LEU A 43 10.11 -18.81 -59.12
C LEU A 43 11.33 -17.89 -59.20
N LEU A 44 11.74 -17.34 -58.06
CA LEU A 44 13.12 -16.89 -57.87
C LEU A 44 13.84 -17.98 -57.08
N LEU A 45 14.68 -18.73 -57.79
CA LEU A 45 15.69 -19.58 -57.17
C LEU A 45 16.62 -18.68 -56.36
N ARG A 46 16.59 -18.84 -55.03
CA ARG A 46 17.65 -18.35 -54.15
C ARG A 46 18.54 -19.53 -53.80
N THR A 47 19.78 -19.48 -54.27
CA THR A 47 20.86 -20.39 -53.91
C THR A 47 21.22 -20.26 -52.42
N PRO A 48 21.65 -21.35 -51.76
CA PRO A 48 22.10 -21.29 -50.38
C PRO A 48 23.55 -20.79 -50.31
N PRO A 49 23.92 -19.91 -49.37
CA PRO A 49 25.33 -19.72 -49.04
C PRO A 49 25.81 -20.84 -48.11
N SER A 50 26.93 -21.45 -48.47
CA SER A 50 27.76 -22.37 -47.68
C SER A 50 28.40 -21.68 -46.45
N PRO A 51 28.83 -22.44 -45.42
CA PRO A 51 29.10 -21.92 -44.09
C PRO A 51 30.45 -21.22 -44.04
N SER A 52 30.46 -19.96 -43.62
CA SER A 52 31.69 -19.27 -43.23
C SER A 52 31.71 -19.07 -41.73
N ALA A 53 32.78 -19.55 -41.11
CA ALA A 53 33.06 -19.48 -39.70
C ALA A 53 33.07 -18.02 -39.22
N ALA A 54 32.07 -17.64 -38.43
CA ALA A 54 32.08 -16.39 -37.68
C ALA A 54 32.12 -16.71 -36.18
N ARG A 55 33.20 -16.23 -35.57
CA ARG A 55 33.52 -16.27 -34.15
C ARG A 55 32.29 -15.99 -33.28
N SER A 56 32.08 -16.87 -32.31
CA SER A 56 31.21 -16.65 -31.15
C SER A 56 31.60 -15.35 -30.45
N MET A 57 30.80 -14.30 -30.66
CA MET A 57 30.68 -13.20 -29.72
C MET A 57 29.29 -13.34 -29.12
N ALA A 58 29.23 -14.01 -27.97
CA ALA A 58 28.08 -13.99 -27.10
C ALA A 58 27.91 -12.55 -26.62
N ALA A 59 27.06 -11.79 -27.30
CA ALA A 59 26.48 -10.59 -26.73
C ALA A 59 25.55 -11.08 -25.61
N ALA A 60 26.01 -10.90 -24.37
CA ALA A 60 25.15 -11.03 -23.20
C ALA A 60 23.99 -10.05 -23.40
N ALA A 61 22.82 -10.59 -23.73
CA ALA A 61 21.58 -9.89 -23.49
C ALA A 61 21.46 -9.81 -21.97
N ASP A 62 21.54 -8.61 -21.43
CA ASP A 62 21.25 -8.32 -20.03
C ASP A 62 19.79 -8.74 -19.74
N ASN A 63 19.63 -9.97 -19.24
CA ASN A 63 18.39 -10.42 -18.64
C ASN A 63 18.17 -9.63 -17.34
N PRO A 64 16.92 -9.25 -17.02
CA PRO A 64 16.62 -8.68 -15.71
C PRO A 64 17.11 -9.66 -14.64
N ALA A 65 17.87 -9.13 -13.69
CA ALA A 65 18.74 -9.85 -12.77
C ALA A 65 18.14 -11.19 -12.30
N THR A 66 18.67 -12.30 -12.83
CA THR A 66 18.37 -13.64 -12.30
C THR A 66 18.79 -13.65 -10.84
N ILE A 67 17.82 -13.75 -9.93
CA ILE A 67 18.05 -13.86 -8.49
C ILE A 67 18.96 -15.08 -8.28
N SER A 68 20.04 -14.92 -7.50
CA SER A 68 20.94 -16.03 -7.23
C SER A 68 20.21 -17.11 -6.42
N ALA A 69 20.55 -18.39 -6.60
CA ALA A 69 19.94 -19.47 -5.82
C ALA A 69 20.12 -19.25 -4.29
N ASP A 70 21.23 -18.63 -3.90
CA ASP A 70 21.50 -18.24 -2.51
C ASP A 70 20.53 -17.16 -2.01
N ASP A 71 20.23 -16.16 -2.83
CA ASP A 71 19.26 -15.11 -2.49
C ASP A 71 17.83 -15.66 -2.46
N GLU A 72 17.49 -16.61 -3.34
CA GLU A 72 16.19 -17.27 -3.33
C GLU A 72 15.97 -18.08 -2.03
N GLY A 73 16.98 -18.82 -1.57
CA GLY A 73 16.91 -19.58 -0.32
C GLY A 73 16.89 -18.69 0.94
N LYS A 74 17.58 -17.54 0.92
CA LYS A 74 17.68 -16.63 2.08
C LYS A 74 16.54 -15.60 2.15
N PHE A 75 16.11 -15.12 1.00
CA PHE A 75 15.23 -13.96 0.87
C PHE A 75 14.04 -14.19 -0.06
N GLY A 76 13.99 -15.28 -0.84
CA GLY A 76 12.90 -15.60 -1.76
C GLY A 76 11.80 -16.46 -1.16
N PHE A 77 11.11 -17.23 -1.99
CA PHE A 77 9.97 -18.07 -1.61
C PHE A 77 10.38 -19.45 -1.09
N GLN A 78 11.67 -19.79 -1.14
CA GLN A 78 12.21 -21.07 -0.65
C GLN A 78 12.71 -21.02 0.81
N ARG A 79 12.49 -19.89 1.49
CA ARG A 79 12.91 -19.72 2.90
C ARG A 79 12.26 -20.77 3.81
N PRO A 80 13.00 -21.31 4.79
CA PRO A 80 12.51 -22.40 5.64
C PRO A 80 11.33 -22.00 6.54
N GLU A 81 11.13 -20.71 6.81
CA GLU A 81 10.00 -20.20 7.61
C GLU A 81 8.71 -19.93 6.82
N MET A 82 8.71 -20.13 5.50
CA MET A 82 7.50 -19.96 4.69
C MET A 82 6.35 -20.81 5.26
N TYR A 83 5.17 -20.21 5.35
CA TYR A 83 3.95 -20.84 5.88
C TYR A 83 4.03 -21.30 7.34
N LYS A 84 5.05 -20.86 8.11
CA LYS A 84 5.15 -21.13 9.55
C LYS A 84 4.58 -19.97 10.36
N GLY A 85 3.88 -20.34 11.44
CA GLY A 85 3.25 -19.38 12.36
C GLY A 85 1.90 -18.87 11.88
N THR A 86 1.19 -18.16 12.76
CA THR A 86 -0.14 -17.61 12.48
C THR A 86 -0.03 -16.32 11.68
N LEU A 87 -0.69 -16.26 10.52
CA LEU A 87 -0.81 -15.04 9.71
C LEU A 87 -1.98 -14.16 10.14
N ALA A 88 -3.13 -14.77 10.47
CA ALA A 88 -4.34 -14.06 10.81
C ALA A 88 -4.11 -13.04 11.93
N ASN A 89 -4.64 -11.84 11.75
CA ASN A 89 -4.55 -10.71 12.69
C ASN A 89 -3.12 -10.23 12.97
N THR A 90 -2.20 -10.37 12.01
CA THR A 90 -0.82 -9.84 12.11
C THR A 90 -0.67 -8.44 11.51
N VAL A 91 -1.77 -7.79 11.15
CA VAL A 91 -1.82 -6.38 10.75
C VAL A 91 -2.13 -5.55 11.99
N ASP A 92 -1.09 -4.99 12.59
CA ASP A 92 -1.18 -4.15 13.80
C ASP A 92 -0.26 -2.92 13.62
N PRO A 93 -0.69 -1.70 13.98
CA PRO A 93 -2.00 -1.36 14.54
C PRO A 93 -3.13 -1.27 13.49
N PRO A 94 -4.40 -1.52 13.87
CA PRO A 94 -5.54 -1.39 12.97
C PRO A 94 -5.64 0.05 12.48
N TYR A 95 -6.09 0.25 11.25
CA TYR A 95 -6.27 1.56 10.63
C TYR A 95 -7.44 1.46 9.65
N ASP A 96 -8.07 2.59 9.37
CA ASP A 96 -9.37 2.64 8.69
C ASP A 96 -9.26 3.24 7.28
N ARG A 97 -8.21 4.00 7.01
CA ARG A 97 -7.94 4.62 5.71
C ARG A 97 -6.51 4.38 5.25
N HIS A 98 -6.32 3.95 4.01
CA HIS A 98 -5.02 3.85 3.37
C HIS A 98 -4.86 4.95 2.32
N VAL A 99 -3.87 5.81 2.50
CA VAL A 99 -3.44 6.80 1.52
C VAL A 99 -2.17 6.29 0.84
N PHE A 100 -2.22 6.18 -0.48
CA PHE A 100 -1.05 5.91 -1.30
C PHE A 100 -0.60 7.17 -2.02
N LEU A 101 0.67 7.52 -1.93
CA LEU A 101 1.29 8.54 -2.76
C LEU A 101 2.04 7.85 -3.91
N CYS A 102 1.64 8.15 -5.15
CA CYS A 102 2.36 7.73 -6.34
C CYS A 102 3.68 8.51 -6.40
N PHE A 103 4.80 7.81 -6.29
CA PHE A 103 6.10 8.43 -6.21
C PHE A 103 7.19 7.49 -6.69
N LYS A 104 7.70 7.72 -7.91
CA LYS A 104 8.79 6.98 -8.56
C LYS A 104 8.59 5.46 -8.51
N GLY A 105 9.62 4.66 -8.82
CA GLY A 105 9.59 3.21 -8.73
C GLY A 105 10.43 2.64 -7.57
N PRO A 106 10.24 1.35 -7.22
CA PRO A 106 10.97 0.68 -6.13
C PRO A 106 12.50 0.78 -6.21
N GLU A 107 13.05 0.87 -7.41
CA GLU A 107 14.47 1.04 -7.70
C GLU A 107 15.04 2.39 -7.23
N SER A 108 14.18 3.39 -7.06
CA SER A 108 14.56 4.75 -6.66
C SER A 108 14.32 5.04 -5.18
N TRP A 109 13.60 4.17 -4.47
CA TRP A 109 13.24 4.42 -3.07
C TRP A 109 14.43 4.19 -2.14
N THR A 110 14.69 5.16 -1.28
CA THR A 110 15.61 5.00 -0.15
C THR A 110 14.98 4.11 0.93
N PRO A 111 15.77 3.53 1.86
CA PRO A 111 15.22 2.66 2.91
C PRO A 111 14.15 3.31 3.80
N LYS A 112 14.03 4.64 3.81
CA LYS A 112 12.98 5.40 4.48
C LYS A 112 12.50 6.49 3.53
N VAL A 113 11.86 6.09 2.44
CA VAL A 113 11.36 7.01 1.41
C VAL A 113 10.48 8.12 2.00
N GLU A 114 9.75 7.82 3.07
CA GLU A 114 8.90 8.75 3.83
C GLU A 114 9.67 9.78 4.68
N ASP A 115 10.96 9.55 4.96
CA ASP A 115 11.82 10.43 5.77
C ASP A 115 13.00 11.00 4.96
N ALA A 116 13.08 10.72 3.67
CA ALA A 116 14.24 11.04 2.84
C ALA A 116 14.39 12.56 2.64
N ASP A 117 15.54 13.12 3.02
CA ASP A 117 15.83 14.56 2.86
C ASP A 117 15.94 14.98 1.39
N THR A 118 16.28 14.05 0.51
CA THR A 118 16.44 14.29 -0.93
C THR A 118 15.13 14.39 -1.68
N GLU A 119 14.04 13.88 -1.10
CA GLU A 119 12.73 13.75 -1.75
C GLU A 119 11.67 14.45 -0.91
N MET A 120 11.46 15.74 -1.19
CA MET A 120 10.67 16.61 -0.32
C MET A 120 9.20 16.20 -0.25
N LEU A 121 8.57 15.77 -1.34
CA LEU A 121 7.13 15.48 -1.35
C LEU A 121 6.71 14.33 -0.41
N PRO A 122 7.28 13.11 -0.48
CA PRO A 122 6.98 12.04 0.49
C PRO A 122 7.18 12.48 1.93
N LYS A 123 8.28 13.18 2.20
CA LYS A 123 8.64 13.67 3.54
C LYS A 123 7.68 14.72 4.07
N LEU A 124 7.30 15.68 3.24
CA LEU A 124 6.34 16.72 3.59
C LEU A 124 4.97 16.11 3.90
N LEU A 125 4.47 15.22 3.05
CA LEU A 125 3.19 14.55 3.26
C LEU A 125 3.19 13.69 4.53
N GLY A 126 4.25 12.89 4.73
CA GLY A 126 4.42 12.10 5.95
C GLY A 126 4.49 12.97 7.22
N SER A 127 5.21 14.09 7.15
CA SER A 127 5.34 15.04 8.26
C SER A 127 4.01 15.73 8.58
N ALA A 128 3.28 16.18 7.55
CA ALA A 128 1.97 16.82 7.72
C ALA A 128 0.94 15.87 8.34
N LEU A 129 0.88 14.62 7.89
CA LEU A 129 0.03 13.58 8.49
C LEU A 129 0.37 13.33 9.96
N LYS A 130 1.67 13.29 10.29
CA LYS A 130 2.12 13.10 11.68
C LYS A 130 1.77 14.29 12.56
N ALA A 131 1.96 15.51 12.05
CA ALA A 131 1.65 16.74 12.77
C ALA A 131 0.15 16.91 13.02
N ARG A 132 -0.70 16.49 12.08
CA ARG A 132 -2.16 16.63 12.15
C ARG A 132 -2.88 15.37 12.64
N LYS A 133 -2.14 14.39 13.18
CA LYS A 133 -2.67 13.07 13.57
C LYS A 133 -3.86 13.13 14.52
N SER A 134 -3.92 14.12 15.42
CA SER A 134 -5.05 14.33 16.36
C SER A 134 -6.30 14.89 15.69
N ASP A 135 -6.12 15.59 14.57
CA ASP A 135 -7.19 16.32 13.90
C ASP A 135 -7.82 15.48 12.79
N ILE A 136 -7.08 14.48 12.29
CA ILE A 136 -7.58 13.53 11.29
C ILE A 136 -8.56 12.56 12.00
N PRO A 137 -9.85 12.57 11.64
CA PRO A 137 -10.88 11.79 12.33
C PRO A 137 -10.74 10.27 12.12
N VAL A 138 -10.08 9.86 11.03
CA VAL A 138 -9.97 8.46 10.58
C VAL A 138 -8.52 8.02 10.64
N LYS A 139 -8.22 6.89 11.28
CA LYS A 139 -6.84 6.44 11.44
C LYS A 139 -6.24 6.10 10.07
N THR A 140 -5.34 6.98 9.62
CA THR A 140 -4.83 6.98 8.25
C THR A 140 -3.42 6.42 8.20
N ARG A 141 -3.17 5.54 7.23
CA ARG A 141 -1.87 4.97 6.91
C ARG A 141 -1.36 5.53 5.58
N LEU A 142 -0.13 6.02 5.56
CA LEU A 142 0.55 6.46 4.34
C LEU A 142 1.48 5.35 3.82
N THR A 143 1.45 5.09 2.52
CA THR A 143 2.38 4.20 1.81
C THR A 143 2.74 4.82 0.46
N MET A 144 3.97 4.64 -0.02
CA MET A 144 4.31 5.06 -1.38
C MET A 144 3.93 3.94 -2.33
N CYS A 145 3.36 4.25 -3.49
CA CYS A 145 3.24 3.29 -4.58
C CYS A 145 3.98 3.80 -5.80
N GLY A 146 4.52 2.87 -6.58
CA GLY A 146 5.27 3.19 -7.77
C GLY A 146 4.70 2.53 -9.00
N GLY A 147 5.30 2.82 -10.15
CA GLY A 147 5.17 2.05 -11.38
C GLY A 147 3.76 1.58 -11.68
N CYS A 148 2.80 2.50 -11.79
CA CYS A 148 1.42 2.13 -12.13
C CYS A 148 1.37 1.52 -13.53
N SER A 149 1.24 0.20 -13.59
CA SER A 149 0.84 -0.51 -14.80
C SER A 149 -0.69 -0.59 -14.83
N GLY A 150 -1.31 0.17 -15.74
CA GLY A 150 -2.75 0.11 -16.01
C GLY A 150 -3.59 1.24 -15.38
N ILE A 151 -3.12 1.86 -14.30
CA ILE A 151 -3.67 3.12 -13.82
C ILE A 151 -2.82 4.23 -14.44
N ASP A 152 -3.42 5.23 -15.08
CA ASP A 152 -2.72 6.45 -15.50
C ASP A 152 -2.22 7.25 -14.27
N CYS A 153 -1.36 6.68 -13.42
CA CYS A 153 -0.76 7.39 -12.30
C CYS A 153 0.48 8.14 -12.74
N SER A 154 0.57 9.40 -12.32
CA SER A 154 1.80 10.18 -12.37
C SER A 154 2.38 10.37 -10.98
N ASP A 155 3.66 10.72 -10.90
CA ASP A 155 4.29 11.15 -9.65
C ASP A 155 3.50 12.33 -9.06
N GLY A 156 3.21 12.23 -7.76
CA GLY A 156 2.35 13.17 -7.05
C GLY A 156 0.88 12.78 -7.00
N ASP A 157 0.42 11.77 -7.74
CA ASP A 157 -0.97 11.31 -7.59
C ASP A 157 -1.20 10.69 -6.21
N VAL A 158 -2.36 10.95 -5.60
CA VAL A 158 -2.73 10.41 -4.29
C VAL A 158 -3.97 9.54 -4.42
N LEU A 159 -3.88 8.29 -3.98
CA LEU A 159 -4.98 7.33 -3.96
C LEU A 159 -5.47 7.14 -2.52
N ILE A 160 -6.78 7.09 -2.32
CA ILE A 160 -7.40 7.00 -0.99
C ILE A 160 -8.39 5.82 -0.98
N PHE A 161 -8.17 4.89 -0.06
CA PHE A 161 -9.00 3.72 0.20
C PHE A 161 -9.51 3.73 1.64
N PRO A 162 -10.75 3.27 1.91
CA PRO A 162 -11.66 2.56 1.01
C PRO A 162 -12.50 3.47 0.10
N GLU A 163 -12.31 4.79 0.15
CA GLU A 163 -13.13 5.76 -0.57
C GLU A 163 -13.02 5.67 -2.11
N MET A 164 -12.02 4.96 -2.65
CA MET A 164 -11.77 4.81 -4.09
C MET A 164 -11.61 6.17 -4.79
N ILE A 165 -10.85 7.08 -4.17
CA ILE A 165 -10.62 8.43 -4.71
C ILE A 165 -9.18 8.56 -5.14
N LYS A 166 -8.97 9.22 -6.28
CA LYS A 166 -7.67 9.66 -6.78
C LYS A 166 -7.64 11.19 -6.89
N TYR A 167 -6.58 11.80 -6.39
CA TYR A 167 -6.22 13.20 -6.70
C TYR A 167 -4.96 13.20 -7.54
N LYS A 168 -4.92 14.06 -8.56
CA LYS A 168 -3.77 14.14 -9.47
C LYS A 168 -2.76 15.20 -9.07
N GLY A 169 -1.48 14.89 -9.23
CA GLY A 169 -0.39 15.86 -9.21
C GLY A 169 -0.27 16.70 -7.94
N LEU A 170 -0.36 16.07 -6.76
CA LEU A 170 -0.02 16.73 -5.50
C LEU A 170 1.45 17.19 -5.56
N THR A 171 1.67 18.48 -5.36
CA THR A 171 2.99 19.09 -5.26
C THR A 171 3.33 19.42 -3.81
N GLU A 172 4.61 19.73 -3.56
CA GLU A 172 5.11 20.12 -2.24
C GLU A 172 4.32 21.29 -1.62
N SER A 173 3.97 22.29 -2.42
CA SER A 173 3.19 23.46 -1.97
C SER A 173 1.72 23.15 -1.68
N GLY A 174 1.20 22.02 -2.17
CA GLY A 174 -0.18 21.59 -1.98
C GLY A 174 -0.41 20.68 -0.79
N VAL A 175 0.64 20.21 -0.11
CA VAL A 175 0.54 19.21 0.96
C VAL A 175 -0.35 19.67 2.10
N ASP A 176 -0.12 20.88 2.63
CA ASP A 176 -0.85 21.37 3.79
C ASP A 176 -2.34 21.57 3.50
N SER A 177 -2.68 22.13 2.33
CA SER A 177 -4.07 22.31 1.92
C SER A 177 -4.75 20.97 1.63
N PHE A 178 -4.03 20.00 1.05
CA PHE A 178 -4.55 18.66 0.83
C PHE A 178 -4.89 17.96 2.14
N VAL A 179 -3.96 17.97 3.11
CA VAL A 179 -4.18 17.34 4.41
C VAL A 179 -5.34 18.00 5.15
N GLU A 180 -5.40 19.35 5.14
CA GLU A 180 -6.50 20.10 5.76
C GLU A 180 -7.85 19.82 5.10
N ASP A 181 -7.96 19.98 3.79
CA ASP A 181 -9.24 19.84 3.09
C ASP A 181 -9.73 18.39 3.11
N VAL A 182 -8.88 17.45 2.69
CA VAL A 182 -9.29 16.07 2.40
C VAL A 182 -9.26 15.19 3.64
N LEU A 183 -8.17 15.26 4.41
CA LEU A 183 -7.93 14.28 5.47
C LEU A 183 -8.49 14.74 6.83
N VAL A 184 -8.40 16.04 7.14
CA VAL A 184 -8.95 16.62 8.37
C VAL A 184 -10.44 16.95 8.19
N ASN A 185 -10.78 17.73 7.15
CA ASN A 185 -12.15 18.24 6.99
C ASN A 185 -13.07 17.33 6.16
N GLY A 186 -12.55 16.32 5.47
CA GLY A 186 -13.35 15.40 4.63
C GLY A 186 -13.99 16.09 3.41
N LYS A 187 -13.41 17.18 2.92
CA LYS A 187 -13.88 17.95 1.78
C LYS A 187 -13.05 17.65 0.52
N PRO A 188 -13.61 17.85 -0.68
CA PRO A 188 -12.81 17.83 -1.90
C PRO A 188 -11.66 18.83 -1.81
N TRP A 189 -10.48 18.42 -2.27
CA TRP A 189 -9.30 19.29 -2.28
C TRP A 189 -9.56 20.52 -3.17
N ALA A 190 -9.36 21.74 -2.64
CA ALA A 190 -9.66 22.95 -3.40
C ALA A 190 -8.80 23.11 -4.67
N SER A 191 -7.59 22.53 -4.69
CA SER A 191 -6.63 22.65 -5.78
C SER A 191 -6.63 21.48 -6.76
N GLY A 192 -7.47 20.45 -6.55
CA GLY A 192 -7.50 19.27 -7.41
C GLY A 192 -8.89 18.66 -7.52
N VAL A 193 -9.17 18.02 -8.65
CA VAL A 193 -10.46 17.35 -8.87
C VAL A 193 -10.34 15.89 -8.41
N PRO A 194 -11.23 15.40 -7.53
CA PRO A 194 -11.26 13.98 -7.19
C PRO A 194 -11.76 13.16 -8.38
N GLU A 195 -11.03 12.09 -8.70
CA GLU A 195 -11.42 11.06 -9.67
C GLU A 195 -11.83 9.79 -8.93
N THR A 196 -12.89 9.13 -9.40
CA THR A 196 -13.31 7.85 -8.85
C THR A 196 -12.48 6.73 -9.47
N LEU A 197 -11.82 5.96 -8.61
CA LEU A 197 -11.15 4.72 -8.99
C LEU A 197 -12.18 3.62 -9.24
N THR A 198 -11.87 2.72 -10.16
CA THR A 198 -12.75 1.59 -10.53
C THR A 198 -11.98 0.29 -10.44
N GLY A 199 -12.69 -0.84 -10.41
CA GLY A 199 -12.06 -2.15 -10.36
C GLY A 199 -11.42 -2.48 -9.00
N SER A 200 -10.53 -3.47 -9.02
CA SER A 200 -9.77 -3.95 -7.87
C SER A 200 -8.32 -3.49 -7.95
N HIS A 201 -7.74 -3.11 -6.82
CA HIS A 201 -6.36 -2.63 -6.73
C HIS A 201 -5.52 -3.56 -5.85
N ILE A 202 -4.39 -4.03 -6.40
CA ILE A 202 -3.44 -4.88 -5.70
C ILE A 202 -2.13 -4.10 -5.52
N PHE A 203 -1.73 -3.92 -4.26
CA PHE A 203 -0.46 -3.28 -3.92
C PHE A 203 0.52 -4.33 -3.41
N VAL A 204 1.63 -4.55 -4.13
CA VAL A 204 2.64 -5.56 -3.77
C VAL A 204 3.87 -4.89 -3.17
N CYS A 205 4.26 -5.30 -1.97
CA CYS A 205 5.43 -4.73 -1.31
C CYS A 205 6.72 -5.14 -2.03
N ALA A 206 7.37 -4.20 -2.72
CA ALA A 206 8.58 -4.42 -3.53
C ALA A 206 9.79 -3.59 -3.02
N HIS A 207 9.73 -3.09 -1.78
CA HIS A 207 10.71 -2.14 -1.25
C HIS A 207 12.06 -2.79 -0.86
N GLY A 208 12.90 -3.07 -1.85
CA GLY A 208 14.15 -3.80 -1.67
C GLY A 208 15.23 -3.09 -0.85
N SER A 209 15.27 -1.76 -0.90
CA SER A 209 16.22 -0.96 -0.11
C SER A 209 15.86 -0.93 1.38
N ARG A 210 14.57 -1.02 1.72
CA ARG A 210 14.12 -1.20 3.11
C ARG A 210 14.34 -2.63 3.60
N ASP A 211 13.92 -3.60 2.79
CA ASP A 211 13.92 -5.00 3.17
C ASP A 211 14.21 -5.89 1.96
N ARG A 212 15.29 -6.68 2.07
CA ARG A 212 15.75 -7.54 0.98
C ARG A 212 14.71 -8.59 0.57
N ARG A 213 13.91 -9.12 1.52
CA ARG A 213 12.88 -10.12 1.20
C ARG A 213 11.78 -9.50 0.34
N CYS A 214 11.37 -8.27 0.64
CA CYS A 214 10.43 -7.53 -0.20
C CYS A 214 11.01 -7.25 -1.59
N GLY A 215 12.30 -6.90 -1.68
CA GLY A 215 12.98 -6.69 -2.96
C GLY A 215 13.16 -7.94 -3.82
N VAL A 216 13.27 -9.12 -3.20
CA VAL A 216 13.41 -10.40 -3.90
C VAL A 216 12.04 -10.99 -4.26
N CYS A 217 11.08 -11.00 -3.34
CA CYS A 217 9.75 -11.58 -3.56
C CYS A 217 8.81 -10.68 -4.38
N GLY A 218 8.93 -9.35 -4.28
CA GLY A 218 8.01 -8.40 -4.91
C GLY A 218 7.99 -8.48 -6.44
N PRO A 219 9.15 -8.38 -7.14
CA PRO A 219 9.18 -8.36 -8.59
C PRO A 219 8.59 -9.60 -9.27
N PRO A 220 8.90 -10.86 -8.87
CA PRO A 220 8.28 -12.04 -9.47
C PRO A 220 6.75 -12.10 -9.28
N LEU A 221 6.24 -11.58 -8.16
CA LEU A 221 4.79 -11.49 -7.94
C LEU A 221 4.14 -10.46 -8.86
N MET A 222 4.77 -9.29 -9.01
CA MET A 222 4.30 -8.24 -9.92
C MET A 222 4.25 -8.74 -11.36
N GLU A 223 5.29 -9.45 -11.81
CA GLU A 223 5.35 -10.07 -13.14
C GLU A 223 4.20 -11.07 -13.31
N LYS A 224 4.08 -12.04 -12.40
CA LYS A 224 3.05 -13.08 -12.48
C LYS A 224 1.62 -12.52 -12.43
N LEU A 225 1.37 -11.51 -11.61
CA LEU A 225 0.08 -10.82 -11.55
C LEU A 225 -0.26 -10.15 -12.89
N ASN A 226 0.67 -9.40 -13.47
CA ASN A 226 0.45 -8.74 -14.74
C ASN A 226 0.22 -9.74 -15.89
N GLU A 227 0.99 -10.83 -15.94
CA GLU A 227 0.81 -11.92 -16.92
C GLU A 227 -0.58 -12.55 -16.83
N GLU A 228 -1.03 -12.90 -15.62
CA GLU A 228 -2.33 -13.52 -15.40
C GLU A 228 -3.48 -12.56 -15.71
N ILE A 229 -3.36 -11.28 -15.33
CA ILE A 229 -4.35 -10.24 -15.65
C ILE A 229 -4.45 -10.04 -17.16
N GLU A 230 -3.34 -10.02 -17.88
CA GLU A 230 -3.32 -9.91 -19.33
C GLU A 230 -3.94 -11.14 -20.00
N SER A 231 -3.53 -12.35 -19.61
CA SER A 231 -4.06 -13.59 -20.21
C SER A 231 -5.55 -13.76 -20.00
N ARG A 232 -6.09 -13.25 -18.87
CA ARG A 232 -7.51 -13.27 -18.51
C ARG A 232 -8.29 -12.05 -19.01
N GLN A 233 -7.64 -11.10 -19.69
CA GLN A 233 -8.25 -9.87 -20.22
C GLN A 233 -8.89 -9.01 -19.11
N LEU A 234 -8.24 -8.92 -17.95
CA LEU A 234 -8.68 -8.18 -16.78
C LEU A 234 -8.02 -6.79 -16.64
N LYS A 235 -7.31 -6.31 -17.67
CA LYS A 235 -6.51 -5.06 -17.61
C LYS A 235 -7.30 -3.81 -17.22
N ASP A 236 -8.60 -3.77 -17.53
CA ASP A 236 -9.48 -2.64 -17.19
C ASP A 236 -10.22 -2.82 -15.85
N GLN A 237 -10.00 -3.96 -15.17
CA GLN A 237 -10.72 -4.36 -13.96
C GLN A 237 -9.80 -4.58 -12.76
N VAL A 238 -8.54 -4.96 -12.99
CA VAL A 238 -7.57 -5.27 -11.93
C VAL A 238 -6.30 -4.50 -12.19
N PHE A 239 -5.93 -3.68 -11.22
CA PHE A 239 -4.77 -2.81 -11.28
C PHE A 239 -3.73 -3.24 -10.26
N VAL A 240 -2.46 -3.31 -10.68
CA VAL A 240 -1.36 -3.78 -9.83
C VAL A 240 -0.28 -2.73 -9.76
N SER A 241 0.13 -2.39 -8.55
CA SER A 241 1.21 -1.43 -8.31
C SER A 241 2.18 -1.95 -7.26
N PRO A 242 3.50 -1.79 -7.44
CA PRO A 242 4.42 -1.97 -6.33
C PRO A 242 4.18 -0.90 -5.26
N CYS A 243 4.40 -1.25 -4.00
CA CYS A 243 4.33 -0.32 -2.88
C CYS A 243 5.56 -0.40 -1.97
N SER A 244 5.78 0.68 -1.23
CA SER A 244 6.84 0.77 -0.23
C SER A 244 6.56 -0.17 0.94
N HIS A 245 7.43 -0.17 1.95
CA HIS A 245 7.39 -1.21 2.95
C HIS A 245 6.19 -1.07 3.87
N ILE A 246 5.27 -2.04 3.77
CA ILE A 246 4.02 -2.06 4.53
C ILE A 246 4.11 -2.86 5.85
N GLY A 247 5.32 -3.24 6.27
CA GLY A 247 5.53 -4.05 7.47
C GLY A 247 5.25 -5.54 7.25
N GLY A 248 5.70 -6.37 8.20
CA GLY A 248 5.54 -7.82 8.10
C GLY A 248 6.48 -8.48 7.09
N HIS A 249 7.70 -7.99 6.89
CA HIS A 249 8.70 -8.63 6.00
C HIS A 249 9.01 -10.09 6.34
N LYS A 250 8.79 -10.52 7.59
CA LYS A 250 8.82 -11.95 7.96
C LYS A 250 7.85 -12.80 7.13
N TYR A 251 6.78 -12.18 6.62
CA TYR A 251 5.74 -12.73 5.76
C TYR A 251 5.88 -12.31 4.28
N ALA A 252 7.10 -11.96 3.83
CA ALA A 252 7.34 -11.46 2.47
C ALA A 252 6.73 -12.36 1.38
N GLY A 253 6.31 -11.73 0.29
CA GLY A 253 5.06 -12.08 -0.39
C GLY A 253 3.87 -11.30 0.16
N ASN A 254 4.11 -10.04 0.57
CA ASN A 254 3.08 -9.19 1.16
C ASN A 254 2.35 -8.40 0.07
N LEU A 255 1.03 -8.47 0.08
CA LEU A 255 0.19 -7.64 -0.77
C LEU A 255 -1.07 -7.17 -0.04
N ILE A 256 -1.66 -6.09 -0.54
CA ILE A 256 -2.93 -5.57 -0.09
C ILE A 256 -3.86 -5.56 -1.30
N VAL A 257 -5.04 -6.16 -1.15
CA VAL A 257 -6.09 -6.13 -2.18
C VAL A 257 -7.21 -5.22 -1.69
N PHE A 258 -7.51 -4.19 -2.47
CA PHE A 258 -8.72 -3.40 -2.35
C PHE A 258 -9.69 -3.81 -3.44
N SER A 259 -10.80 -4.39 -3.05
CA SER A 259 -11.83 -4.88 -3.96
C SER A 259 -13.21 -4.76 -3.29
N PRO A 260 -14.29 -4.67 -4.08
CA PRO A 260 -15.63 -4.81 -3.53
C PRO A 260 -15.84 -6.23 -2.99
N ASP A 261 -16.49 -6.34 -1.84
CA ASP A 261 -17.02 -7.61 -1.35
C ASP A 261 -18.34 -7.98 -2.06
N SER A 262 -19.00 -9.05 -1.59
CA SER A 262 -20.29 -9.50 -2.14
C SER A 262 -21.42 -8.48 -2.01
N GLU A 263 -21.30 -7.50 -1.11
CA GLU A 263 -22.26 -6.41 -0.91
C GLU A 263 -21.87 -5.13 -1.68
N GLY A 264 -20.72 -5.15 -2.37
CA GLY A 264 -20.18 -4.00 -3.08
C GLY A 264 -19.37 -3.04 -2.21
N THR A 265 -19.13 -3.38 -0.94
CA THR A 265 -18.35 -2.55 -0.01
C THR A 265 -16.87 -2.75 -0.27
N ILE A 266 -16.13 -1.64 -0.42
CA ILE A 266 -14.69 -1.69 -0.64
C ILE A 266 -13.99 -1.99 0.68
N THR A 267 -13.22 -3.08 0.70
CA THR A 267 -12.43 -3.50 1.86
C THR A 267 -10.96 -3.69 1.46
N GLY A 268 -10.05 -3.52 2.42
CA GLY A 268 -8.61 -3.74 2.22
C GLY A 268 -8.13 -4.99 2.92
N HIS A 269 -7.86 -6.07 2.18
CA HIS A 269 -7.36 -7.33 2.74
C HIS A 269 -5.86 -7.45 2.57
N TRP A 270 -5.18 -7.76 3.68
CA TRP A 270 -3.75 -7.99 3.73
C TRP A 270 -3.45 -9.47 3.57
N TYR A 271 -2.46 -9.78 2.74
CA TYR A 271 -1.96 -11.13 2.54
C TYR A 271 -0.45 -11.18 2.78
N GLY A 272 0.04 -12.35 3.19
CA GLY A 272 1.45 -12.63 3.38
C GLY A 272 1.79 -14.06 2.93
N TYR A 273 3.08 -14.33 2.73
CA TYR A 273 3.58 -15.56 2.12
C TYR A 273 2.98 -15.88 0.74
N VAL A 274 2.46 -14.87 0.05
CA VAL A 274 1.97 -15.06 -1.32
C VAL A 274 3.14 -15.36 -2.24
N THR A 275 2.98 -16.38 -3.07
CA THR A 275 3.93 -16.80 -4.12
C THR A 275 3.28 -16.65 -5.50
N PRO A 276 4.08 -16.70 -6.59
CA PRO A 276 3.54 -16.70 -7.95
C PRO A 276 2.47 -17.78 -8.20
N ASP A 277 2.58 -18.95 -7.55
CA ASP A 277 1.62 -20.05 -7.69
C ASP A 277 0.26 -19.74 -7.06
N ASP A 278 0.19 -18.80 -6.11
CA ASP A 278 -1.04 -18.37 -5.45
C ASP A 278 -1.81 -17.30 -6.25
N VAL A 279 -1.18 -16.68 -7.26
CA VAL A 279 -1.77 -15.58 -8.04
C VAL A 279 -3.09 -15.97 -8.72
N PRO A 280 -3.21 -17.15 -9.39
CA PRO A 280 -4.49 -17.58 -9.94
C PRO A 280 -5.62 -17.63 -8.90
N GLU A 281 -5.31 -18.09 -7.69
CA GLU A 281 -6.28 -18.18 -6.60
C GLU A 281 -6.74 -16.80 -6.12
N ILE A 282 -5.81 -15.83 -6.02
CA ILE A 282 -6.13 -14.43 -5.67
C ILE A 282 -7.09 -13.81 -6.68
N LEU A 283 -6.81 -13.98 -7.98
CA LEU A 283 -7.63 -13.41 -9.03
C LEU A 283 -9.01 -14.09 -9.10
N GLU A 284 -9.07 -15.41 -8.93
CA GLU A 284 -10.32 -16.16 -9.07
C GLU A 284 -11.18 -16.11 -7.80
N GLN A 285 -10.62 -16.42 -6.63
CA GLN A 285 -11.40 -16.50 -5.39
C GLN A 285 -11.63 -15.12 -4.79
N HIS A 286 -10.57 -14.33 -4.58
CA HIS A 286 -10.74 -13.06 -3.90
C HIS A 286 -11.37 -12.02 -4.82
N ILE A 287 -10.76 -11.75 -5.97
CA ILE A 287 -11.29 -10.73 -6.89
C ILE A 287 -12.55 -11.23 -7.61
N GLY A 288 -12.56 -12.48 -8.09
CA GLY A 288 -13.69 -13.02 -8.86
C GLY A 288 -14.91 -13.40 -8.02
N GLN A 289 -14.73 -13.88 -6.79
CA GLN A 289 -15.82 -14.38 -5.94
C GLN A 289 -16.02 -13.60 -4.63
N GLY A 290 -15.16 -12.62 -4.32
CA GLY A 290 -15.20 -11.90 -3.04
C GLY A 290 -14.78 -12.76 -1.83
N LYS A 291 -14.12 -13.91 -2.05
CA LYS A 291 -13.76 -14.85 -0.98
C LYS A 291 -12.31 -14.66 -0.54
N VAL A 292 -12.12 -14.43 0.75
CA VAL A 292 -10.80 -14.29 1.36
C VAL A 292 -10.06 -15.62 1.39
N ILE A 293 -8.78 -15.61 1.02
CA ILE A 293 -7.92 -16.80 1.07
C ILE A 293 -7.29 -16.90 2.47
N GLU A 294 -7.97 -17.59 3.38
CA GLU A 294 -7.63 -17.62 4.82
C GLU A 294 -6.19 -18.04 5.10
N ARG A 295 -5.66 -19.02 4.35
CA ARG A 295 -4.28 -19.53 4.53
C ARG A 295 -3.18 -18.49 4.27
N LEU A 296 -3.50 -17.42 3.52
CA LEU A 296 -2.59 -16.31 3.20
C LEU A 296 -2.98 -15.03 3.94
N TRP A 297 -4.17 -15.00 4.56
CA TRP A 297 -4.77 -13.78 5.08
C TRP A 297 -4.12 -13.32 6.39
N ARG A 298 -3.79 -12.03 6.44
CA ARG A 298 -3.14 -11.38 7.59
C ARG A 298 -4.05 -10.48 8.39
N GLY A 299 -5.10 -9.95 7.77
CA GLY A 299 -5.97 -8.96 8.41
C GLY A 299 -6.77 -8.16 7.39
N GLN A 300 -7.80 -7.49 7.88
CA GLN A 300 -8.65 -6.59 7.10
C GLN A 300 -8.50 -5.17 7.67
N MET A 301 -8.39 -4.18 6.79
CA MET A 301 -8.41 -2.76 7.15
C MET A 301 -9.74 -2.42 7.83
N GLY A 302 -9.69 -1.65 8.92
CA GLY A 302 -10.86 -1.29 9.73
C GLY A 302 -11.34 -2.39 10.70
N ALA A 303 -10.86 -3.63 10.58
CA ALA A 303 -11.20 -4.70 11.52
C ALA A 303 -10.25 -4.68 12.72
N SER A 304 -10.81 -4.69 13.93
CA SER A 304 -10.03 -4.98 15.14
C SER A 304 -9.80 -6.48 15.28
N ALA A 305 -8.65 -6.89 15.84
CA ALA A 305 -8.34 -8.29 16.12
C ALA A 305 -9.28 -8.83 17.22
N GLY A 306 -10.51 -9.20 16.84
CA GLY A 306 -11.53 -9.67 17.79
C GLY A 306 -12.93 -9.91 17.22
N GLU A 307 -13.27 -9.39 16.04
CA GLU A 307 -14.66 -9.43 15.53
C GLU A 307 -14.94 -10.54 14.48
N GLY A 308 -13.98 -11.43 14.20
CA GLY A 308 -14.05 -12.39 13.09
C GLY A 308 -14.33 -13.87 13.41
N GLN A 309 -14.73 -14.25 14.63
CA GLN A 309 -14.99 -15.67 14.95
C GLN A 309 -16.32 -15.88 15.68
N LYS A 310 -17.46 -15.72 15.00
CA LYS A 310 -18.75 -16.36 15.38
C LYS A 310 -19.65 -16.59 14.16
N ALA A 311 -19.28 -17.54 13.31
CA ALA A 311 -20.12 -18.35 12.42
C ALA A 311 -19.11 -19.24 11.68
N ASP A 312 -19.08 -20.56 11.77
CA ASP A 312 -20.14 -21.54 11.67
C ASP A 312 -19.61 -22.83 12.32
N GLU A 313 -20.18 -23.23 13.47
CA GLU A 313 -19.95 -24.57 14.01
C GLU A 313 -21.33 -25.20 14.19
N GLN A 314 -21.71 -25.98 13.18
CA GLN A 314 -22.87 -26.85 13.22
C GLN A 314 -22.71 -27.85 14.37
N LYS A 315 -23.52 -27.65 15.42
CA LYS A 315 -23.77 -28.62 16.49
C LYS A 315 -24.26 -29.95 15.92
N LEU A 316 -23.60 -31.04 16.32
CA LEU A 316 -24.24 -32.34 16.51
C LEU A 316 -24.04 -32.81 17.97
N PRO A 317 -25.02 -33.52 18.57
CA PRO A 317 -25.14 -33.61 20.02
C PRO A 317 -24.51 -34.87 20.64
N ASN A 318 -24.08 -34.68 21.89
CA ASN A 318 -23.98 -35.60 23.03
C ASN A 318 -23.27 -36.97 22.89
N GLY A 319 -22.20 -37.10 23.68
CA GLY A 319 -21.80 -38.34 24.34
C GLY A 319 -21.15 -37.98 25.69
N THR A 320 -21.83 -38.31 26.79
CA THR A 320 -21.34 -38.21 28.17
C THR A 320 -20.22 -39.22 28.42
N ASP A 321 -19.15 -38.82 29.12
CA ASP A 321 -18.69 -39.52 30.33
C ASP A 321 -17.52 -38.82 31.06
N HIS A 322 -17.58 -38.92 32.38
CA HIS A 322 -16.71 -38.32 33.39
C HIS A 322 -15.30 -38.90 33.46
N LYS A 323 -14.32 -38.03 33.72
CA LYS A 323 -13.18 -38.14 34.67
C LYS A 323 -12.18 -37.02 34.32
N GLU A 324 -11.40 -36.40 35.20
CA GLU A 324 -11.30 -36.27 36.64
C GLU A 324 -10.23 -35.17 36.82
N SER A 325 -10.47 -34.25 37.75
CA SER A 325 -9.65 -33.07 38.02
C SER A 325 -8.24 -33.39 38.51
N ARG A 326 -7.23 -32.66 38.01
CA ARG A 326 -6.07 -32.25 38.83
C ARG A 326 -5.74 -30.78 38.60
N LYS A 327 -5.80 -30.04 39.70
CA LYS A 327 -5.40 -28.64 39.84
C LYS A 327 -3.87 -28.52 39.85
N HIS A 328 -3.36 -27.45 39.24
CA HIS A 328 -2.18 -26.75 39.75
C HIS A 328 -2.45 -25.24 39.65
N GLU A 329 -2.59 -24.61 40.81
CA GLU A 329 -2.32 -23.19 41.06
C GLU A 329 -0.83 -22.94 40.74
N GLU A 330 -0.41 -21.84 40.12
CA GLU A 330 -0.29 -20.44 40.58
C GLU A 330 0.30 -19.71 39.34
N SER A 331 0.25 -18.40 39.09
CA SER A 331 0.12 -17.21 39.91
C SER A 331 -0.18 -16.03 38.97
N ILE A 332 -1.03 -15.12 39.41
CA ILE A 332 -1.34 -13.84 38.75
C ILE A 332 -0.15 -12.89 38.93
N VAL A 333 0.35 -12.33 37.84
CA VAL A 333 1.13 -11.08 37.85
C VAL A 333 0.45 -10.12 36.89
N GLU A 334 -0.23 -9.13 37.45
CA GLU A 334 -0.62 -7.93 36.73
C GLU A 334 0.64 -7.13 36.40
N GLU A 335 0.86 -6.84 35.11
CA GLU A 335 1.80 -5.80 34.70
C GLU A 335 1.10 -4.80 33.79
N LYS A 336 0.93 -3.59 34.32
CA LYS A 336 0.40 -2.42 33.63
C LYS A 336 1.30 -2.08 32.43
N LYS A 337 0.72 -1.96 31.24
CA LYS A 337 1.36 -1.30 30.09
C LYS A 337 0.56 -0.09 29.65
N GLU A 338 1.10 1.08 29.98
CA GLU A 338 0.83 2.34 29.29
C GLU A 338 1.52 2.35 27.90
N PRO A 339 1.01 3.09 26.91
CA PRO A 339 1.35 2.90 25.51
C PRO A 339 2.58 3.73 25.09
N ALA A 340 3.68 3.06 24.76
CA ALA A 340 4.86 3.71 24.19
C ALA A 340 5.03 3.32 22.71
N SER A 341 4.73 4.30 21.85
CA SER A 341 5.10 4.40 20.45
C SER A 341 6.60 4.10 20.23
N GLY A 342 6.92 3.09 19.41
CA GLY A 342 8.29 2.81 18.99
C GLY A 342 8.41 1.46 18.30
N CYS A 343 8.17 1.43 16.99
CA CYS A 343 8.28 0.24 16.18
C CYS A 343 9.76 -0.13 15.98
N CYS A 344 10.39 -0.81 16.95
CA CYS A 344 11.59 -1.64 16.84
C CYS A 344 11.91 -2.26 18.21
N GLN A 345 11.28 -3.38 18.58
CA GLN A 345 11.85 -4.41 19.48
C GLN A 345 10.90 -5.60 19.54
N GLY A 346 11.21 -6.63 18.75
CA GLY A 346 10.56 -7.92 18.88
C GLY A 346 10.97 -8.58 20.18
N VAL A 347 9.99 -9.06 20.93
CA VAL A 347 10.14 -9.95 22.08
C VAL A 347 10.54 -11.35 21.59
N ASN A 348 11.81 -11.48 21.21
CA ASN A 348 12.64 -12.69 21.22
C ASN A 348 13.89 -12.38 20.39
N GLY A 349 15.03 -12.29 21.07
CA GLY A 349 16.29 -11.78 20.54
C GLY A 349 16.84 -12.56 19.36
N PHE A 350 16.49 -12.12 18.15
CA PHE A 350 17.31 -12.28 16.96
C PHE A 350 17.39 -10.92 16.26
N SER A 351 18.45 -10.17 16.57
CA SER A 351 18.82 -8.94 15.87
C SER A 351 19.61 -9.33 14.62
N CYS A 352 18.99 -9.24 13.45
CA CYS A 352 19.62 -9.55 12.15
C CYS A 352 20.19 -8.29 11.48
N CYS A 353 20.93 -7.47 12.22
CA CYS A 353 21.83 -6.48 11.63
C CYS A 353 23.24 -6.77 12.13
N ARG A 354 24.04 -7.49 11.34
CA ARG A 354 25.48 -7.60 11.56
C ARG A 354 26.19 -7.18 10.28
N ASP A 355 26.68 -5.95 10.29
CA ASP A 355 27.74 -5.49 9.41
C ASP A 355 29.04 -6.19 9.81
N GLY A 356 29.76 -6.69 8.81
CA GLY A 356 31.11 -7.20 8.98
C GLY A 356 32.12 -6.06 8.82
N ASN A 357 32.95 -5.84 9.84
CA ASN A 357 34.37 -5.55 9.62
C ASN A 357 35.21 -5.92 10.84
N LEU A 358 36.44 -6.36 10.57
CA LEU A 358 37.43 -6.96 11.47
C LEU A 358 38.19 -5.93 12.34
N ASP A 359 38.50 -6.39 13.55
CA ASP A 359 39.69 -6.21 14.41
C ASP A 359 40.29 -4.82 14.69
N GLN A 360 40.29 -4.43 15.98
CA GLN A 360 41.49 -4.44 16.83
C GLN A 360 41.19 -4.14 18.32
N SER A 361 41.79 -4.96 19.20
CA SER A 361 41.91 -4.85 20.66
C SER A 361 42.58 -3.52 21.09
N SER A 362 42.36 -2.92 22.27
CA SER A 362 42.71 -3.49 23.59
C SER A 362 42.20 -2.63 24.77
N THR A 363 41.70 -3.33 25.79
CA THR A 363 41.67 -3.08 27.26
C THR A 363 42.23 -1.79 27.88
N SER A 364 41.47 -1.23 28.83
CA SER A 364 41.93 -0.94 30.20
C SER A 364 40.75 -0.72 31.17
N GLU A 365 40.85 -1.33 32.36
CA GLU A 365 39.88 -1.34 33.47
C GLU A 365 39.97 -0.10 34.40
N GLU A 366 39.13 -0.14 35.45
CA GLU A 366 39.06 0.69 36.69
C GLU A 366 38.20 1.96 36.61
N GLU A 367 37.35 2.35 37.58
CA GLU A 367 36.91 1.81 38.88
C GLU A 367 35.59 2.52 39.29
N LYS A 368 34.97 2.09 40.40
CA LYS A 368 33.58 2.34 40.77
C LYS A 368 33.45 3.03 42.15
N GLN A 369 32.88 4.24 42.22
CA GLN A 369 32.11 4.85 43.35
C GLN A 369 31.74 6.28 42.91
N GLU A 370 30.56 6.88 43.13
CA GLU A 370 29.69 6.88 44.30
C GLU A 370 28.26 7.32 43.89
N LYS A 371 27.25 6.95 44.69
CA LYS A 371 25.84 7.25 44.44
C LYS A 371 25.44 8.65 44.91
N LYS A 372 24.41 9.18 44.22
CA LYS A 372 23.23 9.93 44.76
C LYS A 372 23.29 11.46 44.61
N PHE A 373 22.65 11.98 43.56
CA PHE A 373 21.66 13.08 43.64
C PHE A 373 20.91 13.22 42.29
N SER A 374 19.61 13.52 42.39
CA SER A 374 18.73 14.07 41.33
C SER A 374 18.16 13.15 40.25
N PHE A 375 16.93 12.67 40.53
CA PHE A 375 15.88 12.45 39.53
C PHE A 375 15.64 13.73 38.70
N LEU A 376 15.13 13.57 37.47
CA LEU A 376 14.64 14.62 36.54
C LEU A 376 15.68 15.46 35.80
N VAL A 377 16.40 14.87 34.83
CA VAL A 377 16.85 15.61 33.62
C VAL A 377 16.83 14.63 32.45
N GLY A 378 15.92 14.85 31.50
CA GLY A 378 15.91 14.13 30.22
C GLY A 378 17.15 14.47 29.41
N LYS A 379 17.68 13.47 28.70
CA LYS A 379 18.90 13.53 27.90
C LYS A 379 18.73 14.52 26.74
N TRP A 380 19.18 15.77 26.91
CA TRP A 380 19.29 16.77 25.84
C TRP A 380 20.58 16.51 25.05
N GLU A 381 20.51 16.65 23.72
CA GLU A 381 21.71 16.60 22.89
C GLU A 381 22.53 17.89 23.07
N GLN A 382 23.87 17.82 22.96
CA GLN A 382 24.75 18.97 23.23
C GLN A 382 24.43 20.21 22.38
N SER A 383 23.87 20.02 21.19
CA SER A 383 23.40 21.10 20.32
C SER A 383 22.22 21.86 20.93
N GLU A 384 21.25 21.16 21.52
CA GLU A 384 20.05 21.77 22.11
C GLU A 384 20.38 22.60 23.36
N VAL A 385 21.35 22.13 24.17
CA VAL A 385 21.85 22.87 25.34
C VAL A 385 22.53 24.16 24.91
N LEU A 386 23.36 24.12 23.86
CA LEU A 386 24.06 25.30 23.33
C LEU A 386 23.09 26.31 22.70
N THR A 387 22.09 25.84 21.95
CA THR A 387 21.05 26.70 21.36
C THR A 387 20.20 27.36 22.45
N ALA A 388 19.78 26.62 23.47
CA ALA A 388 19.03 27.19 24.59
C ALA A 388 19.86 28.22 25.37
N ALA A 389 21.13 27.94 25.63
CA ALA A 389 22.03 28.89 26.30
C ALA A 389 22.23 30.18 25.48
N ALA A 390 22.35 30.07 24.15
CA ALA A 390 22.47 31.22 23.26
C ALA A 390 21.20 32.09 23.25
N ILE A 391 20.01 31.49 23.23
CA ILE A 391 18.72 32.19 23.28
C ILE A 391 18.56 32.93 24.61
N VAL A 392 18.85 32.26 25.74
CA VAL A 392 18.76 32.87 27.06
C VAL A 392 19.76 34.03 27.20
N GLY A 393 20.99 33.86 26.69
CA GLY A 393 21.99 34.92 26.63
C GLY A 393 21.49 36.13 25.84
N ALA A 394 20.93 35.93 24.65
CA ALA A 394 20.41 37.00 23.81
C ALA A 394 19.27 37.77 24.50
N VAL A 395 18.30 37.07 25.10
CA VAL A 395 17.17 37.68 25.82
C VAL A 395 17.64 38.48 27.03
N ALA A 396 18.59 37.94 27.81
CA ALA A 396 19.17 38.66 28.94
C ALA A 396 19.88 39.94 28.48
N THR A 397 20.61 39.89 27.37
CA THR A 397 21.32 41.05 26.82
C THR A 397 20.34 42.14 26.36
N VAL A 398 19.23 41.76 25.70
CA VAL A 398 18.17 42.69 25.30
C VAL A 398 17.47 43.29 26.51
N ALA A 399 17.17 42.49 27.54
CA ALA A 399 16.54 42.98 28.77
C ALA A 399 17.44 43.99 29.51
N VAL A 400 18.74 43.72 29.59
CA VAL A 400 19.72 44.65 30.18
C VAL A 400 19.80 45.93 29.35
N ALA A 401 19.93 45.84 28.03
CA ALA A 401 19.95 47.02 27.15
C ALA A 401 18.68 47.86 27.27
N TYR A 402 17.50 47.22 27.33
CA TYR A 402 16.23 47.88 27.53
C TYR A 402 16.13 48.57 28.90
N SER A 403 16.70 47.97 29.95
CA SER A 403 16.74 48.58 31.29
C SER A 403 17.63 49.82 31.36
N PHE A 404 18.73 49.86 30.59
CA PHE A 404 19.56 51.06 30.45
C PHE A 404 18.86 52.14 29.60
N TYR A 405 18.21 51.76 28.51
CA TYR A 405 17.41 52.68 27.69
C TYR A 405 16.30 53.35 28.51
N ARG A 406 15.53 52.58 29.29
CA ARG A 406 14.46 53.11 30.15
C ARG A 406 14.96 54.02 31.28
N ARG A 407 16.23 53.92 31.68
CA ARG A 407 16.83 54.83 32.68
C ARG A 407 17.39 56.11 32.08
N SER A 408 17.48 56.19 30.76
CA SER A 408 18.09 57.30 30.01
C SER A 408 17.05 58.20 29.30
N CYS A 409 15.77 57.84 29.40
CA CYS A 409 14.60 58.66 29.06
C CYS A 409 13.82 58.92 30.35
#